data_AF-A0A1P8X6P6-F1
#
_entry.id   AF-A0A1P8X6P6-F1
#
_cell.length_a   1.000
_cell.length_b   1.000
_cell.length_c   1.000
_cell.angle_alpha   90.00
_cell.angle_beta   90.00
_cell.angle_gamma   90.00
#
_symmetry.space_group_name_H-M   'P 1'
#
loop_
_entity.id
_entity.type
_entity.pdbx_description
1 polymer ?
#
loop_
_entity_poly.entity_id
_entity_poly.type
_entity_poly.pdbx_seq_one_letter_code
_entity_poly.pdbx_strand_id
1 'polypeptide(L)'
;MPLGDVLHGLTILALVVLASLAAGRLFASIRQPRVLGPISLGIAVGTAIAACSEDVRAVLIPHTSKYLLEAAGTAGLLLLMFLVGAELRGVGAADRPTFSWRILPCVVLPILMCALVAWPFGEHLGVTGDHAGYGWLFVGIALGVTAVPVLVTIIADLGIGSSPVAGAALRIAVVTDGLAWILVTALVIATHLGDVSVAALAAGAVLLVVVTVVIPRVVAQVQGGPLVVVMVVSALAGAAATQFLGFHPAIGAVLAGFFFPAGRLDAGAQRTFGSVVDVLLPAFFVSAAMSVPLQALRDQVSWAGMVCLAALAVVAFVSKLTAGGVFGALHRWDWRSSMRLGVLLNCRGVTEIAIASVGFQAGLVSPFGFAMLCGLAIVTTAATTPLYRALADTTDHSLPRV
;
A
#
# COMPACT_ATOMS: atom_id res chain seq x y z
N MET A 1 -31.98 18.61 -7.25
CA MET A 1 -30.92 19.43 -7.86
C MET A 1 -29.62 18.65 -7.77
N PRO A 2 -28.92 18.37 -8.88
CA PRO A 2 -27.69 17.55 -8.89
C PRO A 2 -26.57 18.11 -7.99
N LEU A 3 -26.61 19.42 -7.67
CA LEU A 3 -25.71 20.03 -6.69
C LEU A 3 -25.88 19.45 -5.26
N GLY A 4 -27.08 19.00 -4.90
CA GLY A 4 -27.38 18.43 -3.58
C GLY A 4 -26.65 17.12 -3.32
N ASP A 5 -26.67 16.21 -4.30
CA ASP A 5 -25.99 14.91 -4.17
C ASP A 5 -24.47 15.07 -4.24
N VAL A 6 -23.96 15.99 -5.07
CA VAL A 6 -22.52 16.31 -5.10
C VAL A 6 -22.06 16.92 -3.77
N LEU A 7 -22.82 17.87 -3.22
CA LEU A 7 -22.52 18.46 -1.92
C LEU A 7 -22.59 17.40 -0.81
N HIS A 8 -23.55 16.48 -0.89
CA HIS A 8 -23.64 15.34 0.02
C HIS A 8 -22.38 14.44 -0.07
N GLY A 9 -21.89 14.15 -1.27
CA GLY A 9 -20.62 13.42 -1.45
C GLY A 9 -19.43 14.15 -0.81
N LEU A 10 -19.34 15.47 -1.00
CA LEU A 10 -18.29 16.29 -0.41
C LEU A 10 -18.38 16.37 1.12
N THR A 11 -19.59 16.41 1.69
CA THR A 11 -19.77 16.40 3.15
C THR A 11 -19.42 15.05 3.75
N ILE A 12 -19.74 13.94 3.06
CA ILE A 12 -19.28 12.59 3.45
C ILE A 12 -17.75 12.54 3.44
N LEU A 13 -17.10 13.02 2.39
CA LEU A 13 -15.63 13.08 2.33
C LEU A 13 -15.06 13.86 3.51
N ALA A 14 -15.59 15.05 3.80
CA ALA A 14 -15.15 15.86 4.94
C ALA A 14 -15.34 15.11 6.28
N LEU A 15 -16.47 14.43 6.47
CA LEU A 15 -16.74 13.65 7.67
C LEU A 15 -15.76 12.47 7.81
N VAL A 16 -15.49 11.75 6.72
CA VAL A 16 -14.53 10.63 6.68
C VAL A 16 -13.13 11.11 7.05
N VAL A 17 -12.69 12.26 6.52
CA VAL A 17 -11.38 12.85 6.86
C VAL A 17 -11.31 13.24 8.34
N LEU A 18 -12.31 13.97 8.84
CA LEU A 18 -12.36 14.38 10.25
C LEU A 18 -12.35 13.17 11.20
N ALA A 19 -13.15 12.15 10.89
CA ALA A 19 -13.20 10.93 11.66
C ALA A 19 -11.87 10.16 11.57
N SER A 20 -11.20 10.15 10.41
CA SER A 20 -9.89 9.51 10.22
C SER A 20 -8.78 10.18 11.04
N LEU A 21 -8.81 11.52 11.14
CA LEU A 21 -7.91 12.28 12.00
C LEU A 21 -8.16 11.97 13.49
N ALA A 22 -9.43 11.90 13.90
CA ALA A 22 -9.80 11.54 15.27
C ALA A 22 -9.36 10.10 15.60
N ALA A 23 -9.60 9.14 14.69
CA ALA A 23 -9.16 7.76 14.82
C ALA A 23 -7.63 7.66 14.90
N GLY A 24 -6.90 8.40 14.07
CA GLY A 24 -5.43 8.42 14.13
C GLY A 24 -4.90 8.94 15.47
N ARG A 25 -5.54 9.96 16.06
CA ARG A 25 -5.22 10.45 17.42
C ARG A 25 -5.54 9.41 18.49
N LEU A 26 -6.68 8.73 18.38
CA LEU A 26 -7.06 7.66 19.30
C LEU A 26 -6.04 6.52 19.29
N PHE A 27 -5.65 6.05 18.09
CA PHE A 27 -4.62 5.02 17.93
C PHE A 27 -3.27 5.48 18.51
N ALA A 28 -2.87 6.74 18.29
CA ALA A 28 -1.68 7.28 18.92
C ALA A 28 -1.75 7.26 20.46
N SER A 29 -2.92 7.55 21.04
CA SER A 29 -3.11 7.57 22.50
C SER A 29 -2.92 6.19 23.13
N ILE A 30 -3.30 5.12 22.41
CA ILE A 30 -3.06 3.72 22.81
C ILE A 30 -1.70 3.18 22.32
N ARG A 31 -0.78 4.07 21.94
CA ARG A 31 0.60 3.76 21.48
C ARG A 31 0.66 2.90 20.21
N GLN A 32 -0.38 2.96 19.39
CA GLN A 32 -0.45 2.35 18.06
C GLN A 32 -0.09 3.38 16.96
N PRO A 33 0.42 2.94 15.80
CA PRO A 33 0.72 3.82 14.68
C PRO A 33 -0.50 4.62 14.22
N ARG A 34 -0.33 5.92 14.00
CA ARG A 34 -1.41 6.83 13.57
C ARG A 34 -2.10 6.41 12.28
N VAL A 35 -1.34 5.82 11.36
CA VAL A 35 -1.82 5.36 10.05
C VAL A 35 -2.87 4.26 10.14
N LEU A 36 -2.94 3.51 11.25
CA LEU A 36 -3.97 2.50 11.47
C LEU A 36 -5.36 3.10 11.66
N GLY A 37 -5.45 4.35 12.14
CA GLY A 37 -6.73 5.03 12.37
C GLY A 37 -7.57 5.15 11.09
N PRO A 38 -7.08 5.85 10.05
CA PRO A 38 -7.78 5.98 8.78
C PRO A 38 -8.10 4.63 8.10
N ILE A 39 -7.19 3.66 8.15
CA ILE A 39 -7.38 2.32 7.57
C ILE A 39 -8.53 1.59 8.29
N SER A 40 -8.44 1.48 9.62
CA SER A 40 -9.40 0.74 10.43
C SER A 40 -10.78 1.39 10.38
N LEU A 41 -10.82 2.73 10.46
CA LEU A 41 -12.06 3.48 10.34
C LEU A 41 -12.67 3.32 8.95
N GLY A 42 -11.88 3.45 7.89
CA GLY A 42 -12.36 3.32 6.53
C GLY A 42 -12.98 1.95 6.27
N ILE A 43 -12.31 0.89 6.73
CA ILE A 43 -12.83 -0.48 6.65
C ILE A 43 -14.11 -0.66 7.48
N ALA A 44 -14.14 -0.16 8.72
CA ALA A 44 -15.30 -0.27 9.58
C ALA A 44 -16.51 0.48 9.02
N VAL A 45 -16.33 1.72 8.56
CA VAL A 45 -17.38 2.56 7.97
C VAL A 45 -17.87 1.95 6.67
N GLY A 46 -16.95 1.59 5.74
CA GLY A 46 -17.33 1.01 4.46
C GLY A 46 -18.07 -0.32 4.62
N THR A 47 -17.64 -1.16 5.57
CA THR A 47 -18.30 -2.41 5.93
C THR A 47 -19.68 -2.18 6.54
N ALA A 48 -19.81 -1.22 7.47
CA ALA A 48 -21.10 -0.89 8.09
C ALA A 48 -22.11 -0.40 7.04
N ILE A 49 -21.66 0.41 6.08
CA ILE A 49 -22.50 0.89 4.97
C ILE A 49 -22.84 -0.24 4.02
N ALA A 50 -21.90 -1.15 3.73
CA ALA A 50 -22.16 -2.34 2.94
C ALA A 50 -23.22 -3.24 3.61
N ALA A 51 -23.29 -3.25 4.95
CA ALA A 51 -24.20 -4.04 5.77
C ALA A 51 -25.64 -3.49 5.85
N CYS A 52 -25.84 -2.23 5.50
CA CYS A 52 -27.17 -1.62 5.47
C CYS A 52 -28.05 -2.23 4.37
N SER A 53 -29.38 -2.15 4.57
CA SER A 53 -30.33 -2.46 3.50
C SER A 53 -30.13 -1.53 2.31
N GLU A 54 -30.54 -1.98 1.12
CA GLU A 54 -30.37 -1.23 -0.12
C GLU A 54 -31.02 0.16 -0.05
N ASP A 55 -32.21 0.26 0.55
CA ASP A 55 -32.92 1.53 0.76
C ASP A 55 -32.13 2.51 1.65
N VAL A 56 -31.58 2.02 2.76
CA VAL A 56 -30.78 2.85 3.68
C VAL A 56 -29.48 3.28 3.01
N ARG A 57 -28.85 2.39 2.26
CA ARG A 57 -27.61 2.67 1.53
C ARG A 57 -27.83 3.70 0.42
N ALA A 58 -28.95 3.63 -0.31
CA ALA A 58 -29.30 4.58 -1.36
C ALA A 58 -29.53 6.00 -0.81
N VAL A 59 -30.07 6.11 0.40
CA VAL A 59 -30.25 7.40 1.09
C VAL A 59 -28.93 7.92 1.69
N LEU A 60 -28.16 7.04 2.33
CA LEU A 60 -26.94 7.42 3.04
C LEU A 60 -25.78 7.75 2.09
N ILE A 61 -25.61 6.96 1.02
CA ILE A 61 -24.64 7.21 -0.05
C ILE A 61 -25.34 7.04 -1.40
N PRO A 62 -25.93 8.12 -1.94
CA PRO A 62 -26.42 8.14 -3.31
C PRO A 62 -25.32 7.78 -4.31
N HIS A 63 -25.71 7.28 -5.49
CA HIS A 63 -24.76 6.87 -6.53
C HIS A 63 -23.70 7.93 -6.86
N THR A 64 -24.11 9.21 -6.96
CA THR A 64 -23.19 10.34 -7.20
C THR A 64 -22.17 10.50 -6.09
N SER A 65 -22.59 10.38 -4.82
CA SER A 65 -21.71 10.46 -3.65
C SER A 65 -20.73 9.29 -3.61
N LYS A 66 -21.19 8.08 -3.95
CA LYS A 66 -20.34 6.88 -4.05
C LYS A 66 -19.24 7.08 -5.10
N TYR A 67 -19.62 7.52 -6.30
CA TYR A 67 -18.67 7.78 -7.38
C TYR A 67 -17.65 8.87 -7.01
N LEU A 68 -18.10 9.94 -6.34
CA LEU A 68 -17.20 11.01 -5.87
C LEU A 68 -16.18 10.46 -4.86
N LEU A 69 -16.62 9.62 -3.92
CA LEU A 69 -15.74 9.01 -2.93
C LEU A 69 -14.73 8.04 -3.57
N GLU A 70 -15.17 7.24 -4.55
CA GLU A 70 -14.31 6.35 -5.35
C GLU A 70 -13.27 7.15 -6.15
N ALA A 71 -13.68 8.23 -6.81
CA ALA A 71 -12.79 9.10 -7.57
C ALA A 71 -11.77 9.81 -6.66
N ALA A 72 -12.22 10.35 -5.53
CA ALA A 72 -11.35 10.98 -4.53
C ALA A 72 -10.36 9.96 -3.94
N GLY A 73 -10.84 8.77 -3.57
CA GLY A 73 -10.02 7.69 -3.05
C GLY A 73 -8.98 7.21 -4.05
N THR A 74 -9.38 6.99 -5.31
CA THR A 74 -8.47 6.62 -6.39
C THR A 74 -7.41 7.70 -6.60
N ALA A 75 -7.79 8.97 -6.63
CA ALA A 75 -6.82 10.07 -6.70
C ALA A 75 -5.85 10.03 -5.51
N GLY A 76 -6.34 9.89 -4.28
CA GLY A 76 -5.50 9.76 -3.08
C GLY A 76 -4.50 8.61 -3.16
N LEU A 77 -4.94 7.45 -3.65
CA LEU A 77 -4.06 6.30 -3.90
C LEU A 77 -2.98 6.64 -4.94
N LEU A 78 -3.35 7.22 -6.08
CA LEU A 78 -2.38 7.55 -7.15
C LEU A 78 -1.35 8.58 -6.68
N LEU A 79 -1.77 9.60 -5.93
CA LEU A 79 -0.84 10.56 -5.36
C LEU A 79 0.10 9.90 -4.34
N LEU A 80 -0.40 8.99 -3.51
CA LEU A 80 0.47 8.19 -2.63
C LEU A 80 1.49 7.37 -3.44
N MET A 81 1.07 6.72 -4.52
CA MET A 81 1.96 5.94 -5.38
C MET A 81 3.06 6.80 -6.02
N PHE A 82 2.76 8.06 -6.34
CA PHE A 82 3.77 9.01 -6.76
C PHE A 82 4.83 9.27 -5.67
N LEU A 83 4.42 9.47 -4.41
CA LEU A 83 5.37 9.64 -3.29
C LEU A 83 6.26 8.40 -3.13
N VAL A 84 5.68 7.20 -3.22
CA VAL A 84 6.42 5.94 -3.20
C VAL A 84 7.48 5.94 -4.30
N GLY A 85 7.11 6.26 -5.55
CA GLY A 85 8.06 6.39 -6.66
C GLY A 85 9.21 7.35 -6.39
N ALA A 86 8.89 8.53 -5.84
CA ALA A 86 9.90 9.53 -5.48
C ALA A 86 10.86 9.05 -4.39
N GLU A 87 10.37 8.29 -3.41
CA GLU A 87 11.19 7.64 -2.37
C GLU A 87 12.12 6.57 -2.97
N LEU A 88 11.61 5.73 -3.88
CA LEU A 88 12.41 4.69 -4.56
C LEU A 88 13.63 5.30 -5.28
N ARG A 89 13.47 6.49 -5.88
CA ARG A 89 14.56 7.23 -6.54
C ARG A 89 15.63 7.69 -5.54
N GLY A 90 15.22 8.20 -4.37
CA GLY A 90 16.12 8.70 -3.34
C GLY A 90 17.12 7.63 -2.88
N VAL A 91 16.66 6.39 -2.74
CA VAL A 91 17.50 5.24 -2.39
C VAL A 91 18.51 4.90 -3.50
N GLY A 92 18.12 5.03 -4.77
CA GLY A 92 19.02 4.78 -5.90
C GLY A 92 20.06 5.88 -6.15
N ALA A 93 19.84 7.09 -5.63
CA ALA A 93 20.71 8.25 -5.85
C ALA A 93 21.70 8.53 -4.70
N ALA A 94 21.35 8.15 -3.46
CA ALA A 94 22.14 8.47 -2.27
C ALA A 94 23.30 7.51 -1.99
N ASP A 95 23.29 6.32 -2.58
CA ASP A 95 24.38 5.33 -2.55
C ASP A 95 24.34 4.59 -3.87
N ARG A 96 25.49 4.15 -4.41
CA ARG A 96 25.47 3.14 -5.49
C ARG A 96 24.60 1.99 -4.99
N PRO A 97 23.49 1.64 -5.66
CA PRO A 97 22.72 0.48 -5.26
C PRO A 97 23.55 -0.72 -5.70
N THR A 98 24.55 -1.11 -4.92
CA THR A 98 24.91 -2.52 -4.87
C THR A 98 23.67 -3.18 -4.31
N PHE A 99 22.77 -3.60 -5.21
CA PHE A 99 21.81 -4.66 -4.97
C PHE A 99 22.64 -5.81 -4.41
N SER A 100 22.76 -5.82 -3.10
CA SER A 100 23.47 -6.86 -2.41
C SER A 100 22.57 -8.07 -2.54
N TRP A 101 23.07 -9.14 -3.13
CA TRP A 101 22.37 -10.42 -3.22
C TRP A 101 21.81 -10.86 -1.85
N ARG A 102 22.35 -10.31 -0.75
CA ARG A 102 21.88 -10.47 0.63
C ARG A 102 20.46 -9.92 0.90
N ILE A 103 19.89 -9.05 0.07
CA ILE A 103 18.48 -8.59 0.18
C ILE A 103 17.51 -9.64 -0.36
N LEU A 104 17.95 -10.47 -1.32
CA LEU A 104 17.10 -11.43 -2.02
C LEU A 104 16.32 -12.38 -1.07
N PRO A 105 16.91 -12.92 0.03
CA PRO A 105 16.17 -13.73 0.99
C PRO A 105 15.00 -12.99 1.63
N CYS A 106 15.09 -11.67 1.83
CA CYS A 106 14.01 -10.87 2.41
C CYS A 106 12.83 -10.64 1.46
N VAL A 107 13.02 -10.86 0.17
CA VAL A 107 11.96 -10.79 -0.84
C VAL A 107 11.40 -12.19 -1.09
N VAL A 108 12.28 -13.15 -1.38
CA VAL A 108 11.91 -14.48 -1.87
C VAL A 108 11.31 -15.35 -0.77
N LEU A 109 11.90 -15.36 0.43
CA LEU A 109 11.41 -16.23 1.52
C LEU A 109 9.98 -15.88 1.94
N PRO A 110 9.60 -14.60 2.17
CA PRO A 110 8.21 -14.26 2.49
C PRO A 110 7.23 -14.66 1.40
N ILE A 111 7.56 -14.39 0.14
CA ILE A 111 6.66 -14.71 -0.99
C ILE A 111 6.41 -16.21 -1.07
N LEU A 112 7.47 -17.03 -1.05
CA LEU A 112 7.36 -18.48 -1.18
C LEU A 112 6.67 -19.12 0.02
N MET A 113 7.05 -18.74 1.25
CA MET A 113 6.47 -19.30 2.47
C MET A 113 4.98 -18.97 2.57
N CYS A 114 4.61 -17.72 2.29
CA CYS A 114 3.21 -17.30 2.32
C CYS A 114 2.38 -17.97 1.22
N ALA A 115 2.90 -18.09 -0.01
CA ALA A 115 2.20 -18.81 -1.07
C ALA A 115 2.00 -20.30 -0.73
N LEU A 116 3.02 -20.95 -0.16
CA LEU A 116 2.96 -22.36 0.23
C LEU A 116 1.94 -22.61 1.36
N VAL A 117 1.95 -21.78 2.41
CA VAL A 117 1.01 -21.93 3.54
C VAL A 117 -0.41 -21.50 3.17
N ALA A 118 -0.57 -20.62 2.18
CA ALA A 118 -1.88 -20.27 1.66
C ALA A 118 -2.51 -21.40 0.82
N TRP A 119 -1.73 -22.39 0.34
CA TRP A 119 -2.18 -23.48 -0.54
C TRP A 119 -3.48 -24.16 -0.10
N PRO A 120 -3.65 -24.58 1.17
CA PRO A 120 -4.87 -25.25 1.63
C PRO A 120 -6.13 -24.36 1.57
N PHE A 121 -5.96 -23.04 1.45
CA PHE A 121 -7.05 -22.06 1.45
C PHE A 121 -7.39 -21.55 0.04
N GLY A 122 -6.85 -22.17 -1.01
CA GLY A 122 -6.96 -21.70 -2.40
C GLY A 122 -8.39 -21.48 -2.88
N GLU A 123 -9.30 -22.40 -2.56
CA GLU A 123 -10.72 -22.27 -2.91
C GLU A 123 -11.35 -21.03 -2.28
N HIS A 124 -11.09 -20.77 -1.00
CA HIS A 124 -11.61 -19.60 -0.29
C HIS A 124 -10.99 -18.30 -0.81
N LEU A 125 -9.69 -18.33 -1.11
CA LEU A 125 -8.95 -17.19 -1.65
C LEU A 125 -9.30 -16.88 -3.12
N GLY A 126 -10.07 -17.75 -3.79
CA GLY A 126 -10.40 -17.61 -5.22
C GLY A 126 -9.25 -17.94 -6.16
N VAL A 127 -8.23 -18.66 -5.67
CA VAL A 127 -7.09 -19.10 -6.46
C VAL A 127 -7.40 -20.48 -7.03
N THR A 128 -8.30 -20.52 -8.01
CA THR A 128 -8.80 -21.75 -8.65
C THR A 128 -8.76 -21.65 -10.17
N GLY A 129 -8.75 -22.79 -10.87
CA GLY A 129 -8.79 -22.88 -12.34
C GLY A 129 -7.44 -22.71 -13.05
N ASP A 130 -7.50 -22.48 -14.37
CA ASP A 130 -6.33 -22.47 -15.27
C ASP A 130 -5.31 -21.36 -14.97
N HIS A 131 -5.72 -20.31 -14.25
CA HIS A 131 -4.86 -19.21 -13.82
C HIS A 131 -4.40 -19.29 -12.35
N ALA A 132 -4.61 -20.44 -11.69
CA ALA A 132 -4.24 -20.61 -10.27
C ALA A 132 -2.77 -20.29 -9.99
N GLY A 133 -1.85 -20.55 -10.94
CA GLY A 133 -0.43 -20.19 -10.79
C GLY A 133 -0.20 -18.69 -10.57
N TYR A 134 -0.95 -17.83 -11.28
CA TYR A 134 -0.88 -16.39 -11.13
C TYR A 134 -1.49 -15.92 -9.80
N GLY A 135 -2.61 -16.52 -9.38
CA GLY A 135 -3.22 -16.23 -8.09
C GLY A 135 -2.33 -16.63 -6.91
N TRP A 136 -1.60 -17.76 -6.99
CA TRP A 136 -0.65 -18.15 -5.93
C TRP A 136 0.54 -17.22 -5.84
N LEU A 137 1.08 -16.79 -6.98
CA LEU A 137 2.15 -15.80 -7.00
C LEU A 137 1.65 -14.46 -6.45
N PHE A 138 0.44 -14.04 -6.81
CA PHE A 138 -0.19 -12.83 -6.30
C PHE A 138 -0.36 -12.88 -4.77
N VAL A 139 -0.93 -13.97 -4.22
CA VAL A 139 -1.09 -14.14 -2.77
C VAL A 139 0.27 -14.11 -2.07
N GLY A 140 1.28 -14.78 -2.62
CA GLY A 140 2.64 -14.71 -2.12
C GLY A 140 3.19 -13.27 -2.09
N ILE A 141 3.00 -12.50 -3.17
CA ILE A 141 3.44 -11.10 -3.25
C ILE A 141 2.68 -10.21 -2.27
N ALA A 142 1.35 -10.29 -2.25
CA ALA A 142 0.51 -9.50 -1.37
C ALA A 142 0.85 -9.74 0.11
N LEU A 143 1.13 -11.00 0.48
CA LEU A 143 1.57 -11.36 1.82
C LEU A 143 3.07 -11.07 2.07
N GLY A 144 3.88 -11.03 1.02
CA GLY A 144 5.33 -10.90 1.10
C GLY A 144 5.83 -9.45 1.07
N VAL A 145 5.01 -8.48 0.67
CA VAL A 145 5.41 -7.07 0.55
C VAL A 145 5.54 -6.38 1.91
N THR A 146 6.30 -5.27 1.96
CA THR A 146 6.40 -4.39 3.12
C THR A 146 6.04 -2.97 2.67
N ALA A 147 5.11 -2.32 3.33
CA ALA A 147 4.65 -0.98 2.99
C ALA A 147 5.64 0.09 3.46
N VAL A 148 6.36 0.71 2.52
CA VAL A 148 7.34 1.77 2.82
C VAL A 148 6.73 2.95 3.59
N PRO A 149 5.56 3.52 3.21
CA PRO A 149 5.03 4.70 3.90
C PRO A 149 4.69 4.42 5.38
N VAL A 150 4.19 3.22 5.67
CA VAL A 150 3.88 2.79 7.03
C VAL A 150 5.16 2.52 7.82
N LEU A 151 6.15 1.89 7.20
CA LEU A 151 7.44 1.64 7.84
C LEU A 151 8.14 2.96 8.23
N VAL A 152 8.14 3.97 7.36
CA VAL A 152 8.70 5.30 7.66
C VAL A 152 8.00 5.92 8.87
N THR A 153 6.67 5.84 8.91
CA THR A 153 5.86 6.35 10.02
C THR A 153 6.20 5.61 11.32
N ILE A 154 6.28 4.28 11.28
CA ILE A 154 6.60 3.46 12.46
C ILE A 154 8.03 3.76 12.96
N ILE A 155 9.00 3.93 12.07
CA ILE A 155 10.38 4.29 12.42
C ILE A 155 10.44 5.68 13.07
N ALA A 156 9.68 6.65 12.54
CA ALA A 156 9.58 7.99 13.11
C ALA A 156 8.90 7.95 14.50
N ASP A 157 7.79 7.24 14.63
CA ASP A 157 7.05 7.07 15.90
C ASP A 157 7.88 6.35 16.97
N LEU A 158 8.78 5.44 16.56
CA LEU A 158 9.71 4.75 17.44
C LEU A 158 10.99 5.57 17.75
N GLY A 159 11.26 6.65 17.03
CA GLY A 159 12.48 7.45 17.21
C GLY A 159 13.77 6.77 16.73
N ILE A 160 13.69 5.75 15.88
CA ILE A 160 14.82 4.87 15.50
C ILE A 160 15.42 5.19 14.11
N GLY A 161 15.11 6.35 13.53
CA GLY A 161 15.47 6.70 12.15
C GLY A 161 16.96 6.64 11.82
N SER A 162 17.84 6.82 12.80
CA SER A 162 19.30 6.73 12.65
C SER A 162 19.87 5.32 12.85
N SER A 163 19.05 4.34 13.23
CA SER A 163 19.50 2.97 13.49
C SER A 163 19.88 2.24 12.20
N PRO A 164 20.96 1.43 12.19
CA PRO A 164 21.29 0.55 11.06
C PRO A 164 20.15 -0.41 10.70
N VAL A 165 19.37 -0.85 11.70
CA VAL A 165 18.22 -1.75 11.51
C VAL A 165 17.10 -1.03 10.73
N ALA A 166 16.81 0.22 11.10
CA ALA A 166 15.84 1.06 10.39
C ALA A 166 16.28 1.33 8.94
N GLY A 167 17.56 1.68 8.74
CA GLY A 167 18.12 1.88 7.39
C GLY A 167 18.03 0.64 6.51
N ALA A 168 18.35 -0.55 7.05
CA ALA A 168 18.20 -1.81 6.32
C ALA A 168 16.73 -2.13 6.01
N ALA A 169 15.82 -1.91 6.98
CA ALA A 169 14.39 -2.12 6.78
C ALA A 169 13.84 -1.24 5.65
N LEU A 170 14.17 0.06 5.61
CA LEU A 170 13.75 0.94 4.50
C LEU A 170 14.28 0.44 3.16
N ARG A 171 15.57 0.11 3.07
CA ARG A 171 16.19 -0.36 1.82
C ARG A 171 15.52 -1.63 1.30
N ILE A 172 15.27 -2.60 2.20
CA ILE A 172 14.56 -3.84 1.85
C ILE A 172 13.13 -3.54 1.44
N ALA A 173 12.40 -2.71 2.20
CA ALA A 173 11.01 -2.38 1.92
C ALA A 173 10.84 -1.73 0.54
N VAL A 174 11.69 -0.75 0.21
CA VAL A 174 11.76 -0.08 -1.10
C VAL A 174 11.95 -1.09 -2.23
N VAL A 175 12.91 -2.00 -2.10
CA VAL A 175 13.15 -3.04 -3.10
C VAL A 175 11.95 -3.99 -3.20
N THR A 176 11.40 -4.45 -2.07
CA THR A 176 10.25 -5.36 -2.06
C THR A 176 9.01 -4.72 -2.67
N ASP A 177 8.74 -3.45 -2.39
CA ASP A 177 7.55 -2.73 -2.87
C ASP A 177 7.66 -2.46 -4.38
N GLY A 178 8.83 -2.02 -4.85
CA GLY A 178 9.10 -1.88 -6.28
C GLY A 178 8.99 -3.20 -7.04
N LEU A 179 9.56 -4.29 -6.52
CA LEU A 179 9.44 -5.62 -7.12
C LEU A 179 7.99 -6.15 -7.09
N ALA A 180 7.26 -5.92 -6.00
CA ALA A 180 5.86 -6.32 -5.88
C ALA A 180 5.02 -5.65 -6.97
N TRP A 181 5.20 -4.34 -7.20
CA TRP A 181 4.50 -3.64 -8.28
C TRP A 181 4.88 -4.16 -9.66
N ILE A 182 6.17 -4.41 -9.94
CA ILE A 182 6.60 -4.99 -11.22
C ILE A 182 5.94 -6.37 -11.45
N LEU A 183 5.94 -7.24 -10.43
CA LEU A 183 5.37 -8.57 -10.52
C LEU A 183 3.85 -8.54 -10.64
N VAL A 184 3.14 -7.76 -9.81
CA VAL A 184 1.68 -7.60 -9.88
C VAL A 184 1.29 -7.03 -11.24
N THR A 185 2.05 -6.07 -11.77
CA THR A 185 1.85 -5.56 -13.13
C THR A 185 1.94 -6.69 -14.15
N ALA A 186 3.03 -7.45 -14.13
CA ALA A 186 3.23 -8.55 -15.06
C ALA A 186 2.11 -9.60 -14.98
N LEU A 187 1.61 -9.88 -13.77
CA LEU A 187 0.47 -10.76 -13.53
C LEU A 187 -0.81 -10.22 -14.15
N VAL A 188 -1.16 -8.96 -13.88
CA VAL A 188 -2.36 -8.31 -14.43
C VAL A 188 -2.31 -8.29 -15.96
N ILE A 189 -1.13 -7.99 -16.53
CA ILE A 189 -0.92 -8.05 -17.98
C ILE A 189 -1.21 -9.46 -18.47
N ALA A 190 -0.56 -10.47 -17.89
CA ALA A 190 -0.70 -11.85 -18.32
C ALA A 190 -2.15 -12.35 -18.25
N THR A 191 -2.96 -11.86 -17.30
CA THR A 191 -4.38 -12.22 -17.17
C THR A 191 -5.33 -11.40 -18.03
N HIS A 192 -4.94 -10.19 -18.49
CA HIS A 192 -5.80 -9.25 -19.23
C HIS A 192 -5.23 -8.87 -20.61
N LEU A 193 -4.51 -9.79 -21.27
CA LEU A 193 -4.10 -9.64 -22.67
C LEU A 193 -5.31 -9.77 -23.59
N GLY A 194 -6.01 -8.66 -23.86
CA GLY A 194 -7.08 -8.61 -24.84
C GLY A 194 -7.69 -7.21 -24.97
N ASP A 195 -7.70 -6.67 -26.19
CA ASP A 195 -8.40 -5.46 -26.66
C ASP A 195 -7.89 -4.07 -26.26
N VAL A 196 -6.56 -3.85 -26.19
CA VAL A 196 -6.02 -2.48 -26.19
C VAL A 196 -5.90 -1.97 -27.62
N SER A 197 -6.66 -0.92 -27.98
CA SER A 197 -6.57 -0.30 -29.31
C SER A 197 -5.19 0.30 -29.59
N VAL A 198 -4.78 0.33 -30.86
CA VAL A 198 -3.50 0.97 -31.29
C VAL A 198 -3.45 2.45 -30.87
N ALA A 199 -4.59 3.15 -30.90
CA ALA A 199 -4.69 4.53 -30.45
C ALA A 199 -4.44 4.68 -28.95
N ALA A 200 -4.98 3.77 -28.13
CA ALA A 200 -4.72 3.74 -26.69
C ALA A 200 -3.24 3.42 -26.40
N LEU A 201 -2.66 2.43 -27.09
CA LEU A 201 -1.23 2.13 -26.99
C LEU A 201 -0.35 3.35 -27.31
N ALA A 202 -0.65 4.04 -28.42
CA ALA A 202 0.09 5.24 -28.82
C ALA A 202 -0.05 6.38 -27.80
N ALA A 203 -1.28 6.66 -27.35
CA ALA A 203 -1.55 7.68 -26.34
C ALA A 203 -0.83 7.37 -25.01
N GLY A 204 -0.90 6.12 -24.55
CA GLY A 204 -0.21 5.64 -23.36
C GLY A 204 1.30 5.75 -23.46
N ALA A 205 1.89 5.35 -24.59
CA ALA A 205 3.33 5.46 -24.83
C ALA A 205 3.80 6.92 -24.85
N VAL A 206 3.07 7.81 -25.55
CA VAL A 206 3.38 9.25 -25.59
C VAL A 206 3.31 9.84 -24.19
N LEU A 207 2.24 9.58 -23.44
CA LEU A 207 2.06 10.12 -22.10
C LEU A 207 3.13 9.60 -21.13
N LEU A 208 3.53 8.34 -21.27
CA LEU A 208 4.63 7.76 -20.50
C LEU A 208 5.97 8.45 -20.80
N VAL A 209 6.27 8.72 -22.07
CA VAL A 209 7.44 9.51 -22.46
C VAL A 209 7.36 10.92 -21.89
N VAL A 210 6.20 11.58 -21.97
CA VAL A 210 6.01 12.92 -21.39
C VAL A 210 6.34 12.92 -19.90
N VAL A 211 5.82 11.95 -19.16
CA VAL A 211 5.97 11.86 -17.69
C VAL A 211 7.38 11.45 -17.26
N THR A 212 8.06 10.58 -18.01
CA THR A 212 9.39 10.05 -17.63
C THR A 212 10.55 10.85 -18.22
N VAL A 213 10.35 11.58 -19.32
CA VAL A 213 11.40 12.25 -20.08
C VAL A 213 11.19 13.77 -20.12
N VAL A 214 9.98 14.24 -20.47
CA VAL A 214 9.72 15.66 -20.73
C VAL A 214 9.52 16.44 -19.43
N ILE A 215 8.55 16.03 -18.60
CA ILE A 215 8.25 16.70 -17.33
C ILE A 215 9.49 16.79 -16.43
N PRO A 216 10.29 15.73 -16.23
CA PRO A 216 11.49 15.82 -15.39
C PRO A 216 12.55 16.78 -15.94
N ARG A 217 12.65 16.96 -17.27
CA ARG A 217 13.58 17.92 -17.88
C ARG A 217 13.10 19.36 -17.75
N VAL A 218 11.81 19.61 -17.96
CA VAL A 218 11.20 20.95 -17.79
C VAL A 218 11.25 21.34 -16.31
N VAL A 219 10.68 20.47 -15.47
CA VAL A 219 11.21 20.01 -14.17
C VAL A 219 12.52 20.66 -13.74
N ALA A 220 13.59 20.07 -14.27
CA ALA A 220 14.99 20.34 -14.01
C ALA A 220 15.44 21.76 -14.38
N GLN A 221 14.77 22.44 -15.32
CA GLN A 221 15.21 23.71 -15.90
C GLN A 221 14.48 24.94 -15.34
N VAL A 222 13.22 24.79 -14.91
CA VAL A 222 12.41 25.94 -14.45
C VAL A 222 12.66 26.22 -12.96
N GLN A 223 13.04 27.44 -12.60
CA GLN A 223 13.16 27.89 -11.20
C GLN A 223 11.90 28.67 -10.80
N GLY A 224 11.29 28.28 -9.68
CA GLY A 224 10.01 28.85 -9.23
C GLY A 224 8.80 28.32 -10.02
N GLY A 225 7.76 27.91 -9.29
CA GLY A 225 6.54 27.35 -9.86
C GLY A 225 5.78 26.50 -8.83
N PRO A 226 4.50 26.19 -9.06
CA PRO A 226 3.70 25.41 -8.12
C PRO A 226 4.09 23.92 -8.19
N LEU A 227 5.23 23.56 -7.59
CA LEU A 227 5.81 22.22 -7.68
C LEU A 227 4.81 21.11 -7.32
N VAL A 228 3.99 21.33 -6.29
CA VAL A 228 2.93 20.42 -5.85
C VAL A 228 1.91 20.17 -6.98
N VAL A 229 1.54 21.20 -7.74
CA VAL A 229 0.62 21.04 -8.89
C VAL A 229 1.28 20.18 -9.95
N VAL A 230 2.57 20.40 -10.24
CA VAL A 230 3.28 19.59 -11.23
C VAL A 230 3.41 18.13 -10.76
N MET A 231 3.65 17.89 -9.47
CA MET A 231 3.63 16.54 -8.89
C MET A 231 2.27 15.87 -9.08
N VAL A 232 1.17 16.56 -8.78
CA VAL A 232 -0.21 16.04 -8.94
C VAL A 232 -0.49 15.70 -10.40
N VAL A 233 -0.19 16.63 -11.31
CA VAL A 233 -0.38 16.43 -12.75
C VAL A 233 0.48 15.27 -13.25
N SER A 234 1.73 15.15 -12.79
CA SER A 234 2.62 14.05 -13.16
C SER A 234 2.08 12.71 -12.71
N ALA A 235 1.58 12.63 -11.47
CA ALA A 235 0.99 11.41 -10.92
C ALA A 235 -0.23 10.96 -11.74
N LEU A 236 -1.17 11.88 -12.03
CA LEU A 236 -2.37 11.59 -12.80
C LEU A 236 -2.07 11.27 -14.27
N ALA A 237 -1.13 12.01 -14.89
CA ALA A 237 -0.68 11.74 -16.25
C ALA A 237 0.01 10.38 -16.36
N GLY A 238 0.87 10.04 -15.39
CA GLY A 238 1.48 8.72 -15.31
C GLY A 238 0.42 7.63 -15.21
N ALA A 239 -0.54 7.81 -14.30
CA ALA A 239 -1.62 6.85 -14.09
C ALA A 239 -2.45 6.62 -15.36
N ALA A 240 -2.86 7.71 -16.03
CA ALA A 240 -3.55 7.65 -17.32
C ALA A 240 -2.71 6.96 -18.40
N ALA A 241 -1.39 7.18 -18.42
CA ALA A 241 -0.49 6.55 -19.40
C ALA A 241 -0.55 5.03 -19.29
N THR A 242 -0.40 4.52 -18.06
CA THR A 242 -0.49 3.07 -17.82
C THR A 242 -1.89 2.52 -18.05
N GLN A 243 -2.95 3.28 -17.75
CA GLN A 243 -4.32 2.86 -18.04
C GLN A 243 -4.56 2.69 -19.55
N PHE A 244 -4.07 3.62 -20.38
CA PHE A 244 -4.16 3.50 -21.83
C PHE A 244 -3.36 2.33 -22.40
N LEU A 245 -2.30 1.90 -21.71
CA LEU A 245 -1.52 0.72 -22.06
C LEU A 245 -2.18 -0.60 -21.59
N GLY A 246 -3.34 -0.54 -20.92
CA GLY A 246 -4.00 -1.70 -20.33
C GLY A 246 -3.41 -2.14 -19.00
N PHE A 247 -2.58 -1.32 -18.36
CA PHE A 247 -1.99 -1.58 -17.06
C PHE A 247 -2.73 -0.85 -15.94
N HIS A 248 -2.53 -1.31 -14.71
CA HIS A 248 -3.13 -0.66 -13.54
C HIS A 248 -2.60 0.79 -13.36
N PRO A 249 -3.45 1.81 -13.13
CA PRO A 249 -3.03 3.21 -13.06
C PRO A 249 -1.99 3.54 -11.97
N ALA A 250 -1.97 2.79 -10.87
CA ALA A 250 -0.98 2.94 -9.80
C ALA A 250 0.47 2.90 -10.30
N ILE A 251 0.76 2.06 -11.29
CA ILE A 251 2.11 1.82 -11.83
C ILE A 251 2.66 3.09 -12.45
N GLY A 252 1.85 3.76 -13.26
CA GLY A 252 2.24 4.97 -13.93
C GLY A 252 2.49 6.13 -12.96
N ALA A 253 1.73 6.18 -11.86
CA ALA A 253 1.98 7.14 -10.79
C ALA A 253 3.33 6.88 -10.09
N VAL A 254 3.68 5.61 -9.80
CA VAL A 254 5.02 5.24 -9.27
C VAL A 254 6.13 5.65 -10.23
N LEU A 255 5.99 5.34 -11.53
CA LEU A 255 6.98 5.73 -12.55
C LEU A 255 7.14 7.25 -12.62
N ALA A 256 6.03 7.99 -12.58
CA ALA A 256 6.05 9.45 -12.54
C ALA A 256 6.88 9.98 -11.35
N GLY A 257 6.68 9.41 -10.16
CA GLY A 257 7.45 9.76 -8.96
C GLY A 257 8.94 9.41 -9.10
N PHE A 258 9.24 8.21 -9.60
CA PHE A 258 10.62 7.72 -9.74
C PHE A 258 11.47 8.57 -10.69
N PHE A 259 10.89 9.03 -11.79
CA PHE A 259 11.60 9.89 -12.74
C PHE A 259 11.59 11.37 -12.34
N PHE A 260 10.78 11.77 -11.35
CA PHE A 260 10.70 13.14 -10.87
C PHE A 260 12.04 13.63 -10.26
N PRO A 261 12.49 14.87 -10.54
CA PRO A 261 13.80 15.33 -10.11
C PRO A 261 13.88 15.56 -8.59
N ALA A 262 14.53 14.63 -7.88
CA ALA A 262 14.69 14.67 -6.41
C ALA A 262 15.29 15.98 -5.88
N GLY A 263 16.22 16.61 -6.60
CA GLY A 263 16.85 17.87 -6.19
C GLY A 263 15.90 19.07 -6.11
N ARG A 264 14.65 18.93 -6.57
CA ARG A 264 13.59 19.95 -6.39
C ARG A 264 12.54 19.60 -5.36
N LEU A 265 12.48 18.35 -4.88
CA LEU A 265 11.56 17.95 -3.83
C LEU A 265 12.08 18.48 -2.49
N ASP A 266 11.82 19.75 -2.21
CA ASP A 266 12.06 20.27 -0.88
C ASP A 266 11.08 19.67 0.13
N ALA A 267 11.45 19.71 1.41
CA ALA A 267 10.61 19.18 2.48
C ALA A 267 9.24 19.89 2.55
N GLY A 268 9.16 21.14 2.09
CA GLY A 268 7.92 21.91 2.02
C GLY A 268 6.92 21.30 1.04
N ALA A 269 7.31 21.14 -0.22
CA ALA A 269 6.48 20.56 -1.27
C ALA A 269 6.07 19.11 -0.94
N GLN A 270 6.98 18.30 -0.40
CA GLN A 270 6.65 16.95 0.05
C GLN A 270 5.58 16.95 1.15
N ARG A 271 5.69 17.84 2.15
CA ARG A 271 4.67 17.96 3.22
C ARG A 271 3.32 18.43 2.67
N THR A 272 3.32 19.46 1.82
CA THR A 272 2.08 19.98 1.22
C THR A 272 1.41 18.92 0.36
N PHE A 273 2.19 18.23 -0.49
CA PHE A 273 1.68 17.13 -1.30
C PHE A 273 1.14 15.99 -0.42
N GLY A 274 1.88 15.61 0.63
CA GLY A 274 1.43 14.63 1.63
C GLY A 274 0.11 15.02 2.31
N SER A 275 -0.09 16.30 2.62
CA SER A 275 -1.37 16.79 3.16
C SER A 275 -2.53 16.61 2.20
N VAL A 276 -2.30 16.78 0.89
CA VAL A 276 -3.32 16.48 -0.14
C VAL A 276 -3.64 14.98 -0.16
N VAL A 277 -2.62 14.12 -0.06
CA VAL A 277 -2.82 12.66 0.07
C VAL A 277 -3.65 12.34 1.31
N ASP A 278 -3.32 12.90 2.47
CA ASP A 278 -4.00 12.65 3.74
C ASP A 278 -5.48 13.04 3.72
N VAL A 279 -5.87 14.02 2.91
CA VAL A 279 -7.27 14.43 2.71
C VAL A 279 -8.03 13.43 1.81
N LEU A 280 -7.38 12.90 0.77
CA LEU A 280 -8.05 12.08 -0.24
C LEU A 280 -8.03 10.59 0.10
N LEU A 281 -6.94 10.11 0.69
CA LEU A 281 -6.69 8.69 0.92
C LEU A 281 -7.69 8.00 1.84
N PRO A 282 -8.25 8.62 2.89
CA PRO A 282 -9.31 7.99 3.69
C PRO A 282 -10.53 7.52 2.86
N ALA A 283 -10.86 8.25 1.79
CA ALA A 283 -11.95 7.87 0.88
C ALA A 283 -11.67 6.55 0.15
N PHE A 284 -10.40 6.24 -0.12
CA PHE A 284 -9.99 4.98 -0.73
C PHE A 284 -10.36 3.80 0.18
N PHE A 285 -10.05 3.88 1.48
CA PHE A 285 -10.37 2.78 2.41
C PHE A 285 -11.88 2.57 2.56
N VAL A 286 -12.66 3.66 2.64
CA VAL A 286 -14.12 3.55 2.71
C VAL A 286 -14.69 2.93 1.43
N SER A 287 -14.33 3.47 0.26
CA SER A 287 -14.85 2.99 -1.03
C SER A 287 -14.44 1.55 -1.35
N ALA A 288 -13.19 1.18 -1.03
CA ALA A 288 -12.71 -0.19 -1.17
C ALA A 288 -13.48 -1.17 -0.27
N ALA A 289 -13.75 -0.78 0.99
CA ALA A 289 -14.50 -1.62 1.91
C ALA A 289 -16.00 -1.73 1.57
N MET A 290 -16.60 -0.66 1.04
CA MET A 290 -17.98 -0.70 0.53
C MET A 290 -18.18 -1.68 -0.63
N SER A 291 -17.11 -2.00 -1.37
CA SER A 291 -17.15 -2.93 -2.49
C SER A 291 -17.04 -4.40 -2.07
N VAL A 292 -16.80 -4.68 -0.79
CA VAL A 292 -16.69 -6.05 -0.25
C VAL A 292 -18.10 -6.61 0.02
N PRO A 293 -18.47 -7.77 -0.57
CA PRO A 293 -19.73 -8.42 -0.27
C PRO A 293 -19.82 -8.81 1.20
N LEU A 294 -20.99 -8.58 1.81
CA LEU A 294 -21.24 -8.96 3.21
C LEU A 294 -21.01 -10.44 3.50
N GLN A 295 -21.30 -11.29 2.52
CA GLN A 295 -21.07 -12.72 2.63
C GLN A 295 -19.58 -13.02 2.86
N ALA A 296 -18.69 -12.33 2.14
CA ALA A 296 -17.25 -12.50 2.32
C ALA A 296 -16.81 -12.11 3.73
N LEU A 297 -17.33 -11.01 4.28
CA LEU A 297 -17.07 -10.57 5.66
C LEU A 297 -17.61 -11.55 6.70
N ARG A 298 -18.80 -12.13 6.46
CA ARG A 298 -19.37 -13.17 7.32
C ARG A 298 -18.52 -14.44 7.32
N ASP A 299 -18.08 -14.85 6.14
CA ASP A 299 -17.24 -16.03 5.96
C ASP A 299 -15.86 -15.83 6.59
N GLN A 300 -15.33 -14.60 6.66
CA GLN A 300 -14.11 -14.31 7.42
C GLN A 300 -14.25 -14.55 8.92
N VAL A 301 -15.42 -14.24 9.49
CA VAL A 301 -15.72 -14.44 10.92
C VAL A 301 -16.13 -15.88 11.22
N SER A 302 -16.37 -16.70 10.19
CA SER A 302 -16.57 -18.14 10.37
C SER A 302 -15.33 -18.79 10.97
N TRP A 303 -15.51 -19.96 11.60
CA TRP A 303 -14.38 -20.74 12.14
C TRP A 303 -13.29 -21.00 11.08
N ALA A 304 -13.69 -21.37 9.87
CA ALA A 304 -12.76 -21.60 8.76
C ALA A 304 -12.01 -20.32 8.35
N GLY A 305 -12.73 -19.18 8.31
CA GLY A 305 -12.14 -17.87 8.03
C GLY A 305 -11.13 -17.44 9.11
N MET A 306 -11.46 -17.63 10.39
CA MET A 306 -10.56 -17.33 11.50
C MET A 306 -9.31 -18.21 11.49
N VAL A 307 -9.44 -19.50 11.20
CA VAL A 307 -8.30 -20.42 11.05
C VAL A 307 -7.42 -19.99 9.87
N CYS A 308 -8.01 -19.62 8.73
CA CYS A 308 -7.29 -19.08 7.59
C CYS A 308 -6.53 -17.79 7.95
N LEU A 309 -7.20 -16.81 8.56
CA LEU A 309 -6.58 -15.56 9.01
C LEU A 309 -5.42 -15.82 9.97
N ALA A 310 -5.61 -16.68 10.96
CA ALA A 310 -4.58 -17.02 11.93
C ALA A 310 -3.38 -17.71 11.26
N ALA A 311 -3.62 -18.69 10.37
CA ALA A 311 -2.56 -19.37 9.63
C ALA A 311 -1.76 -18.39 8.76
N LEU A 312 -2.45 -17.54 8.00
CA LEU A 312 -1.84 -16.53 7.14
C LEU A 312 -1.09 -15.46 7.95
N ALA A 313 -1.61 -15.07 9.12
CA ALA A 313 -0.94 -14.15 10.03
C ALA A 313 0.34 -14.75 10.61
N VAL A 314 0.28 -15.99 11.07
CA VAL A 314 1.45 -16.68 11.62
C VAL A 314 2.53 -16.82 10.55
N VAL A 315 2.20 -17.28 9.33
CA VAL A 315 3.22 -17.40 8.27
C VAL A 315 3.74 -16.04 7.82
N ALA A 316 2.90 -15.00 7.75
CA ALA A 316 3.34 -13.66 7.43
C ALA A 316 4.42 -13.19 8.43
N PHE A 317 4.15 -13.36 9.74
CA PHE A 317 5.11 -13.03 10.78
C PHE A 317 6.38 -13.88 10.70
N VAL A 318 6.23 -15.20 10.71
CA VAL A 318 7.35 -16.14 10.75
C VAL A 318 8.25 -15.98 9.53
N SER A 319 7.68 -15.80 8.33
CA SER A 319 8.46 -15.64 7.11
C SER A 319 9.30 -14.36 7.11
N LYS A 320 8.75 -13.25 7.64
CA LYS A 320 9.46 -11.97 7.80
C LYS A 320 10.51 -12.01 8.91
N LEU A 321 10.23 -12.68 10.03
CA LEU A 321 11.22 -12.94 11.08
C LEU A 321 12.37 -13.81 10.56
N THR A 322 12.06 -14.84 9.79
CA THR A 322 13.06 -15.70 9.13
C THR A 322 13.91 -14.89 8.15
N ALA A 323 13.28 -14.05 7.32
CA ALA A 323 13.98 -13.12 6.44
C ALA A 323 14.94 -12.18 7.19
N GLY A 324 14.49 -11.60 8.31
CA GLY A 324 15.33 -10.76 9.17
C GLY A 324 16.48 -11.55 9.82
N GLY A 325 16.22 -12.78 10.27
CA GLY A 325 17.22 -13.72 10.78
C GLY A 325 18.31 -14.05 9.77
N VAL A 326 17.91 -14.43 8.55
CA VAL A 326 18.85 -14.75 7.46
C VAL A 326 19.65 -13.52 7.06
N PHE A 327 19.00 -12.36 6.90
CA PHE A 327 19.70 -11.11 6.58
C PHE A 327 20.71 -10.73 7.65
N GLY A 328 20.31 -10.83 8.92
CA GLY A 328 21.18 -10.56 10.05
C GLY A 328 22.36 -11.51 10.12
N ALA A 329 22.16 -12.81 9.91
CA ALA A 329 23.24 -13.79 9.83
C ALA A 329 24.26 -13.46 8.73
N LEU A 330 23.78 -13.08 7.53
CA LEU A 330 24.63 -12.65 6.40
C LEU A 330 25.44 -11.36 6.70
N HIS A 331 24.96 -10.54 7.63
CA HIS A 331 25.61 -9.31 8.07
C HIS A 331 26.25 -9.40 9.47
N ARG A 332 26.27 -10.61 10.06
CA ARG A 332 26.80 -10.89 11.41
C ARG A 332 26.16 -10.03 12.51
N TRP A 333 24.87 -9.71 12.36
CA TRP A 333 24.08 -9.05 13.39
C TRP A 333 23.75 -10.02 14.53
N ASP A 334 23.56 -9.47 15.72
CA ASP A 334 23.04 -10.24 16.84
C ASP A 334 21.58 -10.67 16.59
N TRP A 335 21.12 -11.67 17.35
CA TRP A 335 19.77 -12.23 17.21
C TRP A 335 18.68 -11.16 17.40
N ARG A 336 18.84 -10.22 18.34
CA ARG A 336 17.83 -9.20 18.62
C ARG A 336 17.73 -8.21 17.47
N SER A 337 18.84 -7.70 16.95
CA SER A 337 18.83 -6.82 15.77
C SER A 337 18.23 -7.51 14.54
N SER A 338 18.51 -8.80 14.35
CA SER A 338 17.96 -9.61 13.26
C SER A 338 16.44 -9.80 13.38
N MET A 339 15.93 -10.06 14.59
CA MET A 339 14.49 -10.16 14.86
C MET A 339 13.80 -8.80 14.76
N ARG A 340 14.43 -7.72 15.24
CA ARG A 340 13.93 -6.33 15.10
C ARG A 340 13.74 -5.97 13.63
N LEU A 341 14.68 -6.35 12.77
CA LEU A 341 14.54 -6.19 11.32
C LEU A 341 13.30 -6.95 10.80
N GLY A 342 13.17 -8.23 11.12
CA GLY A 342 12.02 -9.03 10.69
C GLY A 342 10.69 -8.48 11.16
N VAL A 343 10.63 -7.93 12.39
CA VAL A 343 9.45 -7.22 12.89
C VAL A 343 9.15 -5.97 12.06
N LEU A 344 10.15 -5.13 11.77
CA LEU A 344 9.95 -3.95 10.90
C LEU A 344 9.47 -4.34 9.49
N LEU A 345 9.89 -5.48 8.95
CA LEU A 345 9.42 -5.96 7.65
C LEU A 345 7.95 -6.43 7.65
N ASN A 346 7.29 -6.52 8.81
CA ASN A 346 5.84 -6.78 8.91
C ASN A 346 4.98 -5.52 8.75
N CYS A 347 5.59 -4.35 8.54
CA CYS A 347 4.86 -3.11 8.26
C CYS A 347 4.04 -3.30 6.98
N ARG A 348 2.73 -3.29 7.15
CA ARG A 348 1.72 -3.47 6.12
C ARG A 348 0.81 -2.24 6.13
N GLY A 349 0.03 -2.05 5.09
CA GLY A 349 -0.88 -0.90 5.06
C GLY A 349 -1.24 -0.48 3.65
N VAL A 350 -1.13 0.81 3.37
CA VAL A 350 -1.81 1.40 2.22
C VAL A 350 -1.37 0.81 0.88
N THR A 351 -0.06 0.58 0.68
CA THR A 351 0.46 0.00 -0.56
C THR A 351 -0.03 -1.44 -0.76
N GLU A 352 -0.15 -2.21 0.32
CA GLU A 352 -0.67 -3.57 0.26
C GLU A 352 -2.17 -3.61 0.02
N ILE A 353 -2.95 -2.75 0.68
CA ILE A 353 -4.40 -2.64 0.42
C ILE A 353 -4.63 -2.24 -1.05
N ALA A 354 -3.77 -1.39 -1.61
CA ALA A 354 -3.77 -1.08 -3.03
C ALA A 354 -3.48 -2.32 -3.89
N ILE A 355 -2.42 -3.08 -3.60
CA ILE A 355 -2.11 -4.34 -4.29
C ILE A 355 -3.27 -5.33 -4.20
N ALA A 356 -3.87 -5.50 -3.01
CA ALA A 356 -5.03 -6.35 -2.78
C ALA A 356 -6.22 -5.92 -3.64
N SER A 357 -6.46 -4.60 -3.74
CA SER A 357 -7.51 -4.03 -4.59
C SER A 357 -7.26 -4.31 -6.07
N VAL A 358 -6.01 -4.16 -6.54
CA VAL A 358 -5.62 -4.50 -7.91
C VAL A 358 -5.88 -5.98 -8.19
N GLY A 359 -5.46 -6.88 -7.29
CA GLY A 359 -5.68 -8.31 -7.46
C GLY A 359 -7.16 -8.68 -7.47
N PHE A 360 -7.97 -8.04 -6.62
CA PHE A 360 -9.41 -8.24 -6.61
C PHE A 360 -10.06 -7.82 -7.93
N GLN A 361 -9.72 -6.62 -8.44
CA GLN A 361 -10.22 -6.13 -9.72
C GLN A 361 -9.75 -6.98 -10.90
N ALA A 362 -8.52 -7.50 -10.82
CA ALA A 362 -7.96 -8.38 -11.85
C ALA A 362 -8.49 -9.82 -11.77
N GLY A 363 -9.33 -10.16 -10.79
CA GLY A 363 -9.85 -11.52 -10.58
C GLY A 363 -8.81 -12.51 -10.04
N LEU A 364 -7.68 -12.03 -9.51
CA LEU A 364 -6.62 -12.86 -8.93
C LEU A 364 -6.97 -13.37 -7.52
N VAL A 365 -7.88 -12.69 -6.83
CA VAL A 365 -8.40 -13.08 -5.52
C VAL A 365 -9.90 -12.87 -5.45
N SER A 366 -10.58 -13.74 -4.71
CA SER A 366 -12.00 -13.61 -4.41
C SER A 366 -12.27 -12.38 -3.51
N PRO A 367 -13.53 -11.95 -3.36
CA PRO A 367 -13.87 -10.93 -2.37
C PRO A 367 -13.48 -11.33 -0.93
N PHE A 368 -13.53 -12.64 -0.62
CA PHE A 368 -13.03 -13.17 0.66
C PHE A 368 -11.51 -12.99 0.78
N GLY A 369 -10.75 -13.30 -0.28
CA GLY A 369 -9.30 -13.10 -0.32
C GLY A 369 -8.90 -11.63 -0.15
N PHE A 370 -9.58 -10.72 -0.83
CA PHE A 370 -9.38 -9.28 -0.66
C PHE A 370 -9.59 -8.82 0.78
N ALA A 371 -10.74 -9.18 1.36
CA ALA A 371 -11.04 -8.85 2.75
C ALA A 371 -9.97 -9.45 3.69
N MET A 372 -9.49 -10.67 3.41
CA MET A 372 -8.52 -11.38 4.24
C MET A 372 -7.17 -10.66 4.25
N LEU A 373 -6.70 -10.23 3.09
CA LEU A 373 -5.48 -9.42 2.96
C LEU A 373 -5.59 -8.10 3.71
N CYS A 374 -6.73 -7.41 3.62
CA CYS A 374 -6.98 -6.17 4.37
C CYS A 374 -6.97 -6.38 5.89
N GLY A 375 -7.66 -7.41 6.38
CA GLY A 375 -7.68 -7.75 7.81
C GLY A 375 -6.30 -8.10 8.33
N LEU A 376 -5.55 -8.87 7.55
CA LEU A 376 -4.18 -9.24 7.88
C LEU A 376 -3.25 -8.02 7.95
N ALA A 377 -3.37 -7.09 7.00
CA ALA A 377 -2.58 -5.85 6.99
C ALA A 377 -2.77 -5.03 8.27
N ILE A 378 -3.99 -4.97 8.83
CA ILE A 378 -4.25 -4.32 10.11
C ILE A 378 -3.58 -5.08 11.25
N VAL A 379 -3.80 -6.40 11.35
CA VAL A 379 -3.33 -7.23 12.46
C VAL A 379 -1.81 -7.23 12.55
N THR A 380 -1.09 -7.45 11.45
CA THR A 380 0.38 -7.52 11.49
C THR A 380 1.01 -6.16 11.79
N THR A 381 0.42 -5.08 11.26
CA THR A 381 0.91 -3.72 11.48
C THR A 381 0.69 -3.28 12.93
N ALA A 382 -0.49 -3.57 13.48
CA ALA A 382 -0.79 -3.29 14.89
C ALA A 382 0.12 -4.06 15.86
N ALA A 383 0.55 -5.26 15.47
CA ALA A 383 1.50 -6.05 16.26
C ALA A 383 2.98 -5.62 16.05
N THR A 384 3.31 -4.90 14.97
CA THR A 384 4.70 -4.53 14.66
C THR A 384 5.34 -3.66 15.75
N THR A 385 4.69 -2.55 16.15
CA THR A 385 5.20 -1.63 17.18
C THR A 385 5.40 -2.30 18.56
N PRO A 386 4.40 -3.00 19.14
CA PRO A 386 4.60 -3.65 20.44
C PRO A 386 5.67 -4.75 20.40
N LEU A 387 5.72 -5.55 19.33
CA LEU A 387 6.76 -6.58 19.17
C LEU A 387 8.15 -5.95 19.05
N TYR A 388 8.28 -4.84 18.31
CA TYR A 388 9.56 -4.15 18.20
C TYR A 388 10.04 -3.63 19.56
N ARG A 389 9.15 -3.03 20.34
CA ARG A 389 9.45 -2.54 21.70
C ARG A 389 9.82 -3.68 22.65
N ALA A 390 9.16 -4.84 22.55
CA ALA A 390 9.49 -6.00 23.38
C ALA A 390 10.89 -6.57 23.07
N LEU A 391 11.37 -6.42 21.83
CA LEU A 391 12.71 -6.83 21.41
C LEU A 391 13.78 -5.75 21.62
N ALA A 392 13.39 -4.50 21.86
CA ALA A 392 14.30 -3.40 22.14
C ALA A 392 14.71 -3.46 23.62
N ASP A 393 16.02 -3.48 23.89
CA ASP A 393 16.51 -3.42 25.26
C ASP A 393 16.16 -2.08 25.92
N THR A 394 15.87 -2.11 27.22
CA THR A 394 15.63 -0.94 28.07
C THR A 394 16.82 0.04 28.16
N THR A 395 17.96 -0.32 27.59
CA THR A 395 19.21 0.46 27.55
C THR A 395 19.47 1.14 26.20
N ASP A 396 18.62 0.94 25.18
CA ASP A 396 18.79 1.56 23.86
C ASP A 396 18.51 3.08 23.97
N HIS A 397 19.58 3.89 24.02
CA HIS A 397 19.52 5.36 24.18
C HIS A 397 18.81 6.10 23.03
N SER A 398 18.35 5.39 21.99
CA SER A 398 17.54 5.94 20.90
C SER A 398 16.05 6.02 21.20
N LEU A 399 15.55 5.36 22.24
CA LEU A 399 14.14 5.49 22.63
C LEU A 399 13.97 6.74 23.51
N PRO A 400 13.03 7.65 23.21
CA PRO A 400 12.74 8.76 24.11
C PRO A 400 12.37 8.20 25.48
N ARG A 401 13.07 8.64 26.53
CA ARG A 401 12.69 8.33 27.91
C ARG A 401 11.31 8.93 28.16
N VAL A 402 10.44 8.08 28.69
CA VAL A 402 9.00 8.26 28.94
C VAL A 402 8.69 9.63 29.53
#